data_AF-A0A3R5YMN7-F1
#
_entry.id   AF-A0A3R5YMN7-F1
#
_cell.length_a   1.000
_cell.length_b   1.000
_cell.length_c   1.000
_cell.angle_alpha   90.00
_cell.angle_beta   90.00
_cell.angle_gamma   90.00
#
_symmetry.space_group_name_H-M   'P 1'
#
loop_
_entity.id
_entity.type
_entity.pdbx_description
1 polymer ?
#
loop_
_entity_poly.entity_id
_entity_poly.type
_entity_poly.pdbx_seq_one_letter_code
_entity_poly.pdbx_strand_id
1 'polypeptide(L)'
;MFACETAGAEYHYTITDTDITSDALSENGEVSLSAAYNISVYATADGYNASDKAEATLYWINANLDNGTNINQVRTRGVVASAHDGIVSISGLDNGEVVKFFTADGKYLGSTVAANGAASYAVSESLVIAKVGKDSIKIAMK
;
A
#
# COMPACT_ATOMS: atom_id res chain seq x y z
N MET A 1 -9.86 -6.48 -6.44
CA MET A 1 -10.69 -6.20 -7.64
C MET A 1 -11.66 -5.10 -7.26
N PHE A 2 -11.65 -3.98 -7.98
CA PHE A 2 -12.67 -2.93 -7.79
C PHE A 2 -13.95 -3.34 -8.51
N ALA A 3 -15.11 -3.12 -7.90
CA ALA A 3 -16.41 -3.53 -8.46
C ALA A 3 -17.48 -2.49 -8.13
N CYS A 4 -18.40 -2.28 -9.08
CA CYS A 4 -19.58 -1.43 -8.94
C CYS A 4 -20.82 -2.26 -9.26
N GLU A 5 -21.86 -2.17 -8.42
CA GLU A 5 -23.12 -2.90 -8.62
C GLU A 5 -24.03 -2.25 -9.68
N THR A 6 -23.74 -1.01 -10.09
CA THR A 6 -24.50 -0.29 -11.11
C THR A 6 -24.35 -0.96 -12.48
N ALA A 7 -25.49 -1.36 -13.06
CA ALA A 7 -25.53 -1.98 -14.38
C ALA A 7 -24.98 -1.01 -15.45
N GLY A 8 -24.15 -1.52 -16.36
CA GLY A 8 -23.52 -0.72 -17.40
C GLY A 8 -22.39 0.20 -16.90
N ALA A 9 -21.91 0.02 -15.67
CA ALA A 9 -20.77 0.78 -15.16
C ALA A 9 -19.49 0.53 -15.97
N GLU A 10 -18.85 1.61 -16.38
CA GLU A 10 -17.51 1.65 -16.96
C GLU A 10 -16.51 2.09 -15.89
N TYR A 11 -15.26 1.63 -16.01
CA TYR A 11 -14.23 1.84 -15.00
C TYR A 11 -13.05 2.61 -15.57
N HIS A 12 -12.74 3.74 -14.96
CA HIS A 12 -11.60 4.57 -15.29
C HIS A 12 -10.54 4.35 -14.23
N TYR A 13 -9.32 3.97 -14.65
CA TYR A 13 -8.23 3.67 -13.74
C TYR A 13 -6.95 4.40 -14.12
N THR A 14 -6.11 4.68 -13.12
CA THR A 14 -4.78 5.25 -13.29
C THR A 14 -3.83 4.53 -12.34
N ILE A 15 -2.71 4.05 -12.88
CA ILE A 15 -1.60 3.44 -12.13
C ILE A 15 -0.35 4.24 -12.48
N THR A 16 0.29 4.85 -11.49
CA THR A 16 1.54 5.59 -11.68
C THR A 16 2.69 4.92 -10.93
N ASP A 17 3.83 4.85 -11.61
CA ASP A 17 5.10 4.36 -11.09
C ASP A 17 6.18 5.35 -11.51
N THR A 18 6.96 5.84 -10.55
CA THR A 18 8.08 6.75 -10.82
C THR A 18 9.37 6.02 -11.18
N ASP A 19 9.41 4.71 -10.99
CA ASP A 19 10.59 3.87 -11.21
C ASP A 19 10.63 3.27 -12.64
N ILE A 20 9.60 3.53 -13.47
CA ILE A 20 9.58 3.09 -14.87
C ILE A 20 10.66 3.85 -15.65
N THR A 21 11.75 3.14 -15.90
CA THR A 21 12.88 3.61 -16.69
C THR A 21 13.27 2.54 -17.72
N SER A 22 13.90 2.95 -18.81
CA SER A 22 14.38 2.05 -19.87
C SER A 22 15.83 2.40 -20.16
N ASP A 23 16.70 1.39 -20.09
CA ASP A 23 18.14 1.50 -20.39
C ASP A 23 18.91 2.55 -19.56
N ALA A 24 18.55 2.68 -18.27
CA ALA A 24 19.22 3.60 -17.36
C ALA A 24 20.60 3.07 -16.93
N LEU A 25 21.64 3.88 -17.10
CA LEU A 25 22.99 3.59 -16.62
C LEU A 25 23.16 4.04 -15.16
N SER A 26 23.67 3.16 -14.31
CA SER A 26 24.06 3.46 -12.93
C SER A 26 25.59 3.35 -12.79
N GLU A 27 26.30 4.47 -12.88
CA GLU A 27 27.77 4.49 -12.82
C GLU A 27 28.35 4.18 -11.43
N ASN A 28 27.61 4.49 -10.36
CA ASN A 28 28.00 4.23 -8.98
C ASN A 28 27.53 2.85 -8.46
N GLY A 29 26.83 2.08 -9.30
CA GLY A 29 26.25 0.78 -8.93
C GLY A 29 25.03 0.86 -7.98
N GLU A 30 24.43 2.03 -7.79
CA GLU A 30 23.25 2.21 -6.94
C GLU A 30 22.00 2.50 -7.78
N VAL A 31 20.95 1.72 -7.56
CA VAL A 31 19.62 1.96 -8.14
C VAL A 31 18.67 2.35 -7.00
N SER A 32 18.25 3.61 -6.98
CA SER A 32 17.23 4.09 -6.04
C SER A 32 15.85 3.82 -6.61
N LEU A 33 15.03 3.09 -5.84
CA LEU A 33 13.63 2.81 -6.18
C LEU A 33 12.74 3.48 -5.15
N SER A 34 11.71 4.19 -5.62
CA SER A 34 10.61 4.64 -4.77
C SER A 34 9.76 3.46 -4.27
N ALA A 35 9.70 2.40 -5.09
CA ALA A 35 9.06 1.12 -4.80
C ALA A 35 7.57 1.23 -4.44
N ALA A 36 6.87 2.23 -4.99
CA ALA A 36 5.47 2.49 -4.73
C ALA A 36 4.67 2.78 -6.01
N TYR A 37 3.59 2.03 -6.22
CA TYR A 37 2.61 2.30 -7.28
C TYR A 37 1.39 2.99 -6.71
N ASN A 38 1.02 4.17 -7.21
CA ASN A 38 -0.23 4.81 -6.83
C ASN A 38 -1.34 4.40 -7.79
N ILE A 39 -2.45 3.93 -7.24
CA ILE A 39 -3.58 3.37 -7.98
C ILE A 39 -4.82 4.17 -7.63
N SER A 40 -5.57 4.61 -8.64
CA SER A 40 -6.89 5.20 -8.45
C SER A 40 -7.88 4.63 -9.46
N VAL A 41 -9.12 4.39 -9.01
CA VAL A 41 -10.21 3.87 -9.84
C VAL A 41 -11.50 4.61 -9.50
N TYR A 42 -12.30 4.94 -10.51
CA TYR A 42 -13.68 5.39 -10.34
C TYR A 42 -14.57 4.82 -11.45
N ALA A 43 -15.87 4.78 -11.19
CA ALA A 43 -16.87 4.27 -12.12
C ALA A 43 -17.75 5.39 -12.70
N THR A 44 -18.21 5.19 -13.93
CA THR A 44 -19.21 6.04 -14.62
C THR A 44 -20.31 5.18 -15.20
N ALA A 45 -21.53 5.69 -15.27
CA ALA A 45 -22.65 5.03 -15.94
C ALA A 45 -23.60 6.10 -16.54
N ASP A 46 -24.27 5.78 -17.64
CA ASP A 46 -25.19 6.73 -18.29
C ASP A 46 -26.33 7.14 -17.34
N GLY A 47 -26.62 8.43 -17.28
CA GLY A 47 -27.61 9.00 -16.35
C GLY A 47 -27.17 9.08 -14.87
N TYR A 48 -25.93 8.73 -14.52
CA TYR A 48 -25.38 8.86 -13.16
C TYR A 48 -24.20 9.82 -13.08
N ASN A 49 -23.97 10.40 -11.90
CA ASN A 49 -22.71 11.05 -11.59
C ASN A 49 -21.58 10.02 -11.47
N ALA A 50 -20.34 10.44 -11.71
CA ALA A 50 -19.17 9.62 -11.44
C ALA A 50 -19.10 9.23 -9.96
N SER A 51 -18.61 8.03 -9.67
CA SER A 51 -18.36 7.60 -8.30
C SER A 51 -17.22 8.37 -7.67
N ASP A 52 -17.11 8.29 -6.34
CA ASP A 52 -15.88 8.64 -5.65
C ASP A 52 -14.71 7.79 -6.15
N LYS A 53 -13.50 8.34 -6.03
CA LYS A 53 -12.27 7.62 -6.37
C LYS A 53 -11.85 6.72 -5.21
N ALA A 54 -11.78 5.41 -5.47
CA ALA A 54 -11.06 4.50 -4.61
C ALA A 54 -9.57 4.59 -4.92
N GLU A 55 -8.75 4.67 -3.88
CA GLU A 55 -7.31 4.79 -3.99
C GLU A 55 -6.58 3.75 -3.14
N ALA A 56 -5.43 3.32 -3.65
CA ALA A 56 -4.52 2.45 -2.95
C ALA A 56 -3.09 2.70 -3.42
N THR A 57 -2.14 2.35 -2.57
CA THR A 57 -0.72 2.35 -2.94
C THR A 57 -0.15 0.95 -2.72
N LEU A 58 0.44 0.36 -3.76
CA LEU A 58 1.18 -0.90 -3.68
C LEU A 58 2.64 -0.57 -3.32
N TYR A 59 3.10 -1.09 -2.19
CA TYR A 59 4.47 -0.94 -1.70
C TYR A 59 5.22 -2.26 -1.78
N TRP A 60 6.53 -2.19 -2.06
CA TRP A 60 7.43 -3.31 -1.81
C TRP A 60 8.05 -3.17 -0.42
N ILE A 61 7.79 -4.13 0.46
CA ILE A 61 8.42 -4.22 1.78
C ILE A 61 9.37 -5.41 1.84
N ASN A 62 10.25 -5.46 2.83
CA ASN A 62 11.06 -6.65 3.10
C ASN A 62 10.13 -7.82 3.46
N ALA A 63 10.38 -9.00 2.90
CA ALA A 63 9.63 -10.21 3.22
C ALA A 63 9.91 -10.75 4.63
N ASN A 64 10.78 -10.10 5.41
CA ASN A 64 11.10 -10.39 6.81
C ASN A 64 11.55 -11.86 7.03
N LEU A 65 12.28 -12.44 6.07
CA LEU A 65 12.81 -13.80 6.14
C LEU A 65 14.17 -13.85 6.87
N ASP A 66 14.40 -14.91 7.66
CA ASP A 66 15.67 -15.12 8.36
C ASP A 66 16.82 -15.43 7.38
N ASN A 67 17.89 -14.64 7.47
CA ASN A 67 19.06 -14.68 6.58
C ASN A 67 20.08 -15.77 6.97
N GLY A 68 19.66 -17.04 6.98
CA GLY A 68 20.51 -18.18 7.35
C GLY A 68 21.74 -18.43 6.46
N THR A 69 21.99 -17.62 5.43
CA THR A 69 23.04 -17.87 4.41
C THR A 69 24.08 -16.76 4.25
N ASN A 70 24.07 -15.68 5.05
CA ASN A 70 24.98 -14.51 4.89
C ASN A 70 24.97 -13.84 3.50
N ILE A 71 24.06 -14.27 2.61
CA ILE A 71 23.76 -13.62 1.34
C ILE A 71 22.52 -12.77 1.60
N ASN A 72 22.64 -11.46 1.40
CA ASN A 72 21.49 -10.55 1.48
C ASN A 72 20.60 -10.78 0.25
N GLN A 73 19.80 -11.84 0.28
CA GLN A 73 18.76 -12.02 -0.73
C GLN A 73 17.69 -10.98 -0.45
N VAL A 74 17.61 -9.95 -1.30
CA VAL A 74 16.47 -9.02 -1.31
C VAL A 74 15.24 -9.83 -1.73
N ARG A 75 14.54 -10.38 -0.75
CA ARG A 75 13.19 -10.91 -0.92
C ARG A 75 12.26 -9.79 -0.49
N THR A 76 11.86 -8.95 -1.43
CA THR A 76 10.75 -8.03 -1.20
C THR A 76 9.45 -8.74 -1.50
N ARG A 77 8.36 -8.28 -0.87
CA ARG A 77 6.99 -8.68 -1.24
C ARG A 77 6.10 -7.45 -1.34
N GLY A 78 5.06 -7.58 -2.16
CA GLY A 78 4.09 -6.51 -2.36
C GLY A 78 3.04 -6.47 -1.25
N VAL A 79 2.78 -5.29 -0.71
CA VAL A 79 1.62 -5.02 0.15
C VAL A 79 0.83 -3.85 -0.40
N VAL A 80 -0.49 -3.95 -0.36
CA VAL A 80 -1.38 -2.85 -0.81
C VAL A 80 -1.96 -2.19 0.43
N ALA A 81 -1.71 -0.89 0.57
CA ALA A 81 -2.33 -0.06 1.60
C ALA A 81 -3.41 0.84 0.98
N SER A 82 -4.56 0.95 1.64
CA SER A 82 -5.63 1.88 1.31
C SER A 82 -6.18 2.51 2.59
N ALA A 83 -6.82 3.67 2.44
CA ALA A 83 -7.46 4.39 3.52
C ALA A 83 -8.80 4.95 3.05
N HIS A 84 -9.88 4.59 3.76
CA HIS A 84 -11.23 5.05 3.48
C HIS A 84 -12.05 5.03 4.77
N ASP A 85 -12.94 6.00 4.96
CA ASP A 85 -13.83 6.13 6.14
C ASP A 85 -13.11 6.04 7.50
N GLY A 86 -11.92 6.65 7.60
CA GLY A 86 -11.12 6.60 8.84
C GLY A 86 -10.55 5.22 9.15
N ILE A 87 -10.50 4.30 8.18
CA ILE A 87 -9.91 2.97 8.33
C ILE A 87 -8.74 2.81 7.36
N VAL A 88 -7.58 2.47 7.92
CA VAL A 88 -6.45 1.96 7.14
C VAL A 88 -6.66 0.46 6.92
N SER A 89 -6.47 -0.01 5.70
CA SER A 89 -6.43 -1.43 5.36
C SER A 89 -5.13 -1.76 4.63
N ILE A 90 -4.46 -2.84 5.04
CA ILE A 90 -3.22 -3.33 4.45
C ILE A 90 -3.41 -4.80 4.10
N SER A 91 -3.14 -5.17 2.86
CA SER A 91 -3.25 -6.54 2.34
C SER A 91 -1.94 -7.01 1.71
N GLY A 92 -1.79 -8.32 1.51
CA GLY A 92 -0.53 -8.94 1.08
C GLY A 92 0.40 -9.28 2.25
N LEU A 93 -0.15 -9.34 3.46
CA LEU A 93 0.57 -9.70 4.68
C LEU A 93 0.54 -11.22 4.89
N ASP A 94 1.45 -11.73 5.71
CA ASP A 94 1.36 -13.10 6.20
C ASP A 94 0.39 -13.18 7.39
N ASN A 95 -0.33 -14.31 7.53
CA ASN A 95 -1.18 -14.52 8.69
C ASN A 95 -0.36 -14.49 9.99
N GLY A 96 -0.81 -13.74 10.98
CA GLY A 96 -0.09 -13.55 12.24
C GLY A 96 0.92 -12.41 12.21
N GLU A 97 1.12 -11.75 11.07
CA GLU A 97 2.02 -10.61 11.00
C GLU A 97 1.45 -9.39 11.74
N VAL A 98 2.28 -8.73 12.54
CA VAL A 98 1.87 -7.59 13.37
C VAL A 98 2.14 -6.30 12.61
N VAL A 99 1.10 -5.48 12.44
CA VAL A 99 1.19 -4.11 11.94
C VAL A 99 1.07 -3.15 13.10
N LYS A 100 2.03 -2.23 13.24
CA LYS A 100 2.03 -1.18 14.27
C LYS A 100 1.78 0.18 13.65
N PHE A 101 0.89 0.97 14.23
CA PHE A 101 0.49 2.27 13.71
C PHE A 101 1.04 3.40 14.57
N PHE A 102 1.46 4.46 13.90
CA PHE A 102 2.03 5.64 14.50
C PHE A 102 1.50 6.88 13.79
N THR A 103 1.48 8.00 14.50
CA THR A 103 1.31 9.33 13.92
C THR A 103 2.54 9.72 13.09
N ALA A 104 2.43 10.80 12.32
CA ALA A 104 3.53 11.33 11.51
C ALA A 104 4.76 11.79 12.33
N ASP A 105 4.56 12.21 13.58
CA ASP A 105 5.63 12.57 14.54
C ASP A 105 6.16 11.35 15.32
N GLY A 106 5.68 10.15 15.02
CA GLY A 106 6.20 8.89 15.57
C GLY A 106 5.58 8.45 16.90
N LYS A 107 4.50 9.09 17.36
CA LYS A 107 3.74 8.64 18.53
C LYS A 107 3.00 7.35 18.18
N TYR A 108 3.13 6.34 19.04
CA TYR A 108 2.44 5.07 18.89
C TYR A 108 0.92 5.22 19.07
N LEU A 109 0.16 4.66 18.13
CA LEU A 109 -1.30 4.66 18.12
C LEU A 109 -1.86 3.32 18.59
N GLY A 110 -1.28 2.22 18.09
CA GLY A 110 -1.75 0.87 18.38
C GLY A 110 -1.21 -0.16 17.39
N SER A 111 -1.73 -1.38 17.45
CA SER A 111 -1.32 -2.47 16.57
C SER A 111 -2.47 -3.41 16.25
N THR A 112 -2.38 -4.08 15.11
CA THR A 112 -3.28 -5.17 14.72
C THR A 112 -2.47 -6.36 14.21
N VAL A 113 -3.09 -7.53 14.18
CA VAL A 113 -2.49 -8.76 13.66
C VAL A 113 -3.23 -9.15 12.39
N ALA A 114 -2.47 -9.45 11.34
CA ALA A 114 -3.03 -9.84 10.06
C ALA A 114 -3.75 -11.19 10.14
N ALA A 115 -4.96 -11.21 9.60
CA ALA A 115 -5.78 -12.41 9.43
C ALA A 115 -6.27 -12.48 7.99
N ASN A 116 -6.20 -13.68 7.39
CA ASN A 116 -6.46 -13.90 5.96
C ASN A 116 -5.64 -12.96 5.05
N GLY A 117 -4.39 -12.70 5.43
CA GLY A 117 -3.44 -11.86 4.70
C GLY A 117 -3.75 -10.37 4.70
N ALA A 118 -4.62 -9.90 5.60
CA ALA A 118 -4.99 -8.50 5.72
C ALA A 118 -5.07 -8.02 7.17
N ALA A 119 -4.82 -6.73 7.37
CA ALA A 119 -4.85 -6.02 8.63
C ALA A 119 -5.56 -4.69 8.44
N SER A 120 -6.45 -4.32 9.36
CA SER A 120 -7.13 -3.03 9.35
C SER A 120 -7.08 -2.34 10.71
N TYR A 121 -7.10 -1.01 10.71
CA TYR A 121 -7.01 -0.19 11.91
C TYR A 121 -7.75 1.13 11.74
N ALA A 122 -8.55 1.51 12.74
CA ALA A 122 -9.26 2.78 12.76
C ALA A 122 -8.32 3.92 13.16
N VAL A 123 -8.38 5.03 12.42
CA VAL A 123 -7.47 6.17 12.49
C VAL A 123 -8.28 7.46 12.41
N SER A 124 -7.92 8.45 13.21
CA SER A 124 -8.52 9.79 13.21
C SER A 124 -7.61 10.87 12.60
N GLU A 125 -6.36 10.52 12.38
CA GLU A 125 -5.26 11.37 11.96
C GLU A 125 -5.25 11.51 10.44
N SER A 126 -4.84 12.67 9.91
CA SER A 126 -4.75 12.88 8.46
C SER A 126 -3.60 12.13 7.78
N LEU A 127 -2.64 11.64 8.56
CA LEU A 127 -1.47 10.88 8.08
C LEU A 127 -1.06 9.86 9.14
N VAL A 128 -0.90 8.61 8.73
CA VAL A 128 -0.44 7.51 9.59
C VAL A 128 0.76 6.82 8.99
N ILE A 129 1.65 6.37 9.88
CA ILE A 129 2.76 5.48 9.57
C ILE A 129 2.40 4.08 10.07
N ALA A 130 2.22 3.14 9.14
CA ALA A 130 2.10 1.73 9.45
C ALA A 130 3.48 1.06 9.36
N LYS A 131 3.88 0.31 10.38
CA LYS A 131 5.12 -0.47 10.39
C LYS A 131 4.80 -1.96 10.29
N VAL A 132 5.42 -2.61 9.32
CA VAL A 132 5.34 -4.05 9.07
C VAL A 132 6.75 -4.60 9.18
N GLY A 133 7.04 -5.37 10.23
CA GLY A 133 8.43 -5.74 10.55
C GLY A 133 9.31 -4.51 10.77
N LYS A 134 10.34 -4.35 9.93
CA LYS A 134 11.25 -3.18 9.96
C LYS A 134 10.82 -2.06 9.01
N ASP A 135 9.92 -2.35 8.08
CA ASP A 135 9.49 -1.40 7.05
C ASP A 135 8.46 -0.42 7.58
N SER A 136 8.35 0.73 6.91
CA SER A 136 7.41 1.80 7.25
C SER A 136 6.69 2.29 6.01
N ILE A 137 5.36 2.32 6.10
CA ILE A 137 4.45 2.70 5.04
C ILE A 137 3.74 3.98 5.49
N LYS A 138 3.83 5.05 4.69
CA LYS A 138 3.13 6.31 4.96
C LYS A 138 1.80 6.31 4.22
N ILE A 139 0.71 6.53 4.94
CA ILE A 139 -0.64 6.43 4.42
C ILE A 139 -1.37 7.73 4.73
N ALA A 140 -1.70 8.49 3.69
CA ALA A 140 -2.54 9.67 3.81
C ALA A 140 -3.99 9.24 4.00
N MET A 141 -4.67 9.83 4.99
CA MET A 141 -6.09 9.64 5.22
C MET A 141 -6.87 10.73 4.48
N LYS A 142 -8.02 10.36 3.92
CA LYS A 142 -8.96 11.27 3.26
C LYS A 142 -10.20 11.49 4.12
#